data_AF-A0A1Y0BLE3-F1
#
_entry.id   AF-A0A1Y0BLE3-F1
#
_cell.length_a   1.000
_cell.length_b   1.000
_cell.length_c   1.000
_cell.angle_alpha   90.00
_cell.angle_beta   90.00
_cell.angle_gamma   90.00
#
_symmetry.space_group_name_H-M   'P 1'
#
loop_
_entity.id
_entity.type
_entity.pdbx_description
1 polymer ?
#
loop_
_entity_poly.entity_id
_entity_poly.type
_entity_poly.pdbx_seq_one_letter_code
_entity_poly.pdbx_strand_id
1 'polypeptide(L)' 'MANGELQAVLAKAIDALPANQRAVLTLRDLAGQPLEEICNALDVSATNARVLLHRARLRVWAAVEAYQRGDNV' A
#
# COMPACT_ATOMS: atom_id res chain seq x y z
N MET A 1 18.53 6.86 -13.47
CA MET A 1 18.87 6.98 -12.03
C MET A 1 17.62 7.28 -11.19
N ALA A 2 16.78 8.26 -11.55
CA ALA A 2 15.54 8.60 -10.82
C ALA A 2 14.54 7.43 -10.58
N ASN A 3 14.47 6.44 -11.48
CA ASN A 3 13.55 5.30 -11.30
C ASN A 3 13.94 4.40 -10.12
N GLY A 4 15.24 4.26 -9.81
CA GLY A 4 15.70 3.37 -8.73
C GLY A 4 15.40 3.92 -7.34
N GLU A 5 15.55 5.24 -7.15
CA GLU A 5 15.25 5.92 -5.90
C GLU A 5 13.74 5.92 -5.60
N LEU A 6 12.90 6.23 -6.59
CA LEU A 6 11.45 6.15 -6.42
C LEU A 6 10.99 4.73 -6.07
N GLN A 7 11.58 3.71 -6.71
CA GLN A 7 11.29 2.32 -6.36
C GLN A 7 11.69 1.98 -4.92
N ALA A 8 12.84 2.46 -4.43
CA ALA A 8 13.25 2.27 -3.05
C ALA A 8 12.30 2.96 -2.06
N VAL A 9 11.82 4.17 -2.37
CA VAL A 9 10.82 4.88 -1.57
C VAL A 9 9.51 4.11 -1.49
N LEU A 10 9.02 3.62 -2.63
CA LEU A 10 7.80 2.80 -2.69
C LEU A 10 7.95 1.51 -1.87
N ALA A 11 9.06 0.80 -2.03
CA ALA A 11 9.33 -0.43 -1.28
C ALA A 11 9.34 -0.16 0.24
N LYS A 12 10.09 0.86 0.68
CA LYS A 12 10.16 1.27 2.10
C LYS A 12 8.78 1.65 2.64
N ALA A 13 7.99 2.40 1.86
CA ALA A 13 6.65 2.82 2.25
C ALA A 13 5.69 1.63 2.40
N ILE A 14 5.74 0.67 1.47
CA ILE A 14 4.94 -0.55 1.52
C ILE A 14 5.37 -1.43 2.70
N ASP A 15 6.67 -1.58 2.97
CA ASP A 15 7.18 -2.37 4.08
C ASP A 15 6.86 -1.79 5.46
N ALA A 16 6.73 -0.46 5.55
CA ALA A 16 6.32 0.23 6.78
C ALA A 16 4.80 0.14 7.06
N LEU A 17 4.00 -0.39 6.14
CA LEU A 17 2.57 -0.57 6.36
C LEU A 17 2.30 -1.63 7.42
N PRO A 18 1.27 -1.43 8.27
CA PRO A 18 0.74 -2.51 9.11
C PRO A 18 0.39 -3.74 8.27
N ALA A 19 0.61 -4.94 8.81
CA ALA A 19 0.48 -6.21 8.08
C ALA A 19 -0.79 -6.31 7.21
N ASN A 20 -1.97 -6.02 7.78
CA ASN A 20 -3.23 -6.11 7.03
C ASN A 20 -3.37 -5.01 5.96
N GLN A 21 -2.79 -3.82 6.16
CA GLN A 21 -2.78 -2.77 5.14
C GLN A 21 -1.88 -3.15 3.97
N ARG A 22 -0.68 -3.69 4.27
CA ARG A 22 0.24 -4.22 3.26
C ARG A 22 -0.41 -5.35 2.48
N ALA A 23 -0.99 -6.33 3.16
CA ALA A 23 -1.62 -7.48 2.53
C ALA A 23 -2.77 -7.06 1.60
N VAL A 24 -3.71 -6.22 2.07
CA VAL A 24 -4.82 -5.75 1.24
C VAL A 24 -4.33 -4.95 0.03
N LEU A 25 -3.31 -4.09 0.21
CA LEU A 25 -2.72 -3.33 -0.90
C LEU A 25 -2.07 -4.26 -1.93
N THR A 26 -1.23 -5.19 -1.50
CA THR A 26 -0.54 -6.13 -2.40
C THR A 26 -1.53 -6.99 -3.17
N LEU A 27 -2.49 -7.61 -2.48
CA LEU A 27 -3.46 -8.50 -3.13
C LEU A 27 -4.36 -7.73 -4.10
N ARG A 28 -4.77 -6.51 -3.74
CA ARG A 28 -5.65 -5.71 -4.59
C ARG A 28 -4.93 -5.03 -5.74
N ASP A 29 -3.92 -4.21 -5.43
CA ASP A 29 -3.35 -3.26 -6.38
C ASP A 29 -2.20 -3.87 -7.20
N LEU A 30 -1.50 -4.87 -6.64
CA LEU A 30 -0.41 -5.55 -7.35
C LEU A 30 -0.85 -6.87 -7.98
N ALA A 31 -1.65 -7.67 -7.26
CA ALA A 31 -2.11 -8.98 -7.75
C ALA A 31 -3.49 -8.94 -8.43
N GLY A 32 -4.23 -7.83 -8.35
CA GLY A 32 -5.53 -7.68 -9.02
C GLY A 32 -6.67 -8.54 -8.46
N GLN A 33 -6.52 -9.12 -7.27
CA GLN A 33 -7.53 -10.02 -6.69
C GLN A 33 -8.84 -9.28 -6.36
N PRO A 34 -10.00 -9.95 -6.50
CA PRO A 34 -11.30 -9.38 -6.15
C PRO A 34 -11.46 -9.16 -4.63
N LEU A 35 -12.37 -8.26 -4.21
CA LEU A 35 -12.48 -7.88 -2.78
C LEU A 35 -12.88 -9.08 -1.93
N GLU A 36 -13.78 -9.90 -2.46
CA GLU A 36 -14.36 -11.04 -1.79
C GLU A 36 -13.30 -12.08 -1.44
N GLU A 37 -12.42 -12.41 -2.39
CA GLU A 37 -11.28 -13.31 -2.14
C GLU A 37 -10.34 -12.73 -1.09
N ILE A 38 -10.07 -11.43 -1.12
CA ILE A 38 -9.22 -10.75 -0.12
C ILE A 38 -9.86 -10.80 1.26
N CYS A 39 -11.17 -10.52 1.37
CA CYS A 39 -11.92 -10.59 2.62
C CYS A 39 -11.86 -11.99 3.23
N ASN A 40 -12.04 -13.03 2.40
CA ASN A 40 -11.97 -14.42 2.84
C ASN A 40 -10.55 -14.81 3.25
N ALA A 41 -9.52 -14.41 2.48
CA ALA A 41 -8.13 -14.75 2.76
C ALA A 41 -7.58 -14.08 4.02
N LEU A 42 -8.05 -12.87 4.34
CA LEU A 42 -7.57 -12.08 5.47
C LEU A 42 -8.50 -12.10 6.68
N ASP A 43 -9.63 -12.82 6.60
CA ASP A 43 -10.69 -12.88 7.61
C ASP A 43 -11.16 -11.49 8.07
N VAL A 44 -11.53 -10.65 7.09
CA VAL A 44 -12.03 -9.29 7.33
C VAL A 44 -13.31 -9.01 6.56
N SER A 45 -14.13 -8.09 7.07
CA SER A 45 -15.31 -7.61 6.33
C SER A 45 -14.91 -6.73 5.13
N ALA A 46 -15.77 -6.67 4.12
CA ALA A 46 -15.58 -5.80 2.97
C ALA A 46 -15.38 -4.31 3.35
N THR A 47 -16.10 -3.83 4.37
CA THR A 47 -15.93 -2.48 4.89
C THR A 47 -14.54 -2.29 5.51
N ASN A 48 -14.07 -3.25 6.31
CA ASN A 48 -12.74 -3.20 6.91
C ASN A 48 -11.66 -3.23 5.82
N ALA A 49 -11.76 -4.13 4.84
CA ALA A 49 -10.83 -4.22 3.71
C ALA A 49 -10.74 -2.90 2.92
N ARG A 50 -11.86 -2.22 2.65
CA ARG A 50 -11.86 -0.91 1.97
C ARG A 50 -11.15 0.17 2.80
N VAL A 51 -11.34 0.17 4.11
CA VAL A 51 -10.67 1.10 5.02
C VAL A 51 -9.16 0.83 5.07
N LEU A 52 -8.76 -0.44 5.19
CA LEU A 52 -7.36 -0.84 5.17
C LEU A 52 -6.68 -0.43 3.86
N LEU A 53 -7.32 -0.73 2.72
CA LEU A 53 -6.82 -0.38 1.39
C LEU A 53 -6.65 1.13 1.23
N HIS A 54 -7.66 1.91 1.63
CA HIS A 54 -7.60 3.36 1.54
C HIS A 54 -6.44 3.92 2.37
N ARG A 55 -6.29 3.46 3.61
CA ARG A 55 -5.20 3.90 4.50
C ARG A 55 -3.82 3.50 3.97
N ALA A 56 -3.71 2.30 3.39
CA ALA A 56 -2.48 1.83 2.76
C ALA A 56 -2.07 2.75 1.60
N ARG A 57 -3.01 3.06 0.70
CA ARG A 57 -2.78 3.96 -0.44
C ARG A 57 -2.37 5.35 0.04
N LEU A 58 -3.08 5.95 1.00
CA LEU A 58 -2.72 7.27 1.51
C LEU A 58 -1.28 7.32 2.06
N ARG A 59 -0.82 6.28 2.76
CA ARG A 59 0.56 6.21 3.26
C ARG A 59 1.59 6.12 2.14
N VAL A 60 1.35 5.28 1.14
CA VAL A 60 2.26 5.14 -0.01
C VAL A 60 2.32 6.43 -0.81
N TRP A 61 1.16 7.07 -1.04
CA TRP A 61 1.09 8.36 -1.71
C TRP A 61 1.84 9.45 -0.95
N ALA A 62 1.66 9.56 0.37
CA ALA A 62 2.37 10.54 1.19
C ALA A 62 3.90 10.37 1.12
N ALA A 63 4.41 9.13 1.06
CA ALA A 63 5.84 8.87 0.90
C ALA A 63 6.38 9.31 -0.47
N VAL A 64 5.61 9.07 -1.54
CA VAL A 64 5.95 9.54 -2.89
C VAL A 64 5.92 11.06 -2.97
N GLU A 65 4.91 11.70 -2.37
CA GLU A 65 4.82 13.16 -2.32
C GLU A 65 5.99 13.79 -1.55
N ALA A 66 6.41 13.19 -0.43
CA ALA A 66 7.58 13.65 0.31
C ALA A 66 8.85 13.56 -0.54
N TYR A 67 9.07 12.42 -1.22
CA TYR A 67 10.20 12.27 -2.15
C TYR A 67 10.16 13.29 -3.29
N GLN A 68 8.99 13.51 -3.91
CA GLN A 68 8.83 14.50 -4.99
C GLN A 68 9.08 15.94 -4.52
N ARG A 69 8.79 16.25 -3.26
CA ARG A 69 9.08 17.55 -2.64
C ARG A 69 10.56 17.72 -2.26
N GLY A 70 11.36 16.65 -2.32
CA GLY A 70 12.76 16.64 -1.88
C GLY A 70 12.91 16.53 -0.36
N ASP A 71 11.85 16.16 0.35
CA ASP A 71 11.92 15.85 1.77
C ASP A 71 12.67 14.51 1.90
N ASN A 72 13.77 14.49 2.65
CA ASN A 72 14.62 13.30 2.78
C ASN A 72 13.83 12.19 3.53
N VAL A 73 13.36 11.16 2.81
CA VAL A 73 12.55 10.02 3.34
C VAL A 73 13.40 8.91 3.94
#